data_AF-A0A2D7UAM2-F1
#
_entry.id   AF-A0A2D7UAM2-F1
#
_cell.length_a   1.000
_cell.length_b   1.000
_cell.length_c   1.000
_cell.angle_alpha   90.00
_cell.angle_beta   90.00
_cell.angle_gamma   90.00
#
_symmetry.space_group_name_H-M   'P 1'
#
loop_
_entity.id
_entity.type
_entity.pdbx_description
1 polymer ?
#
loop_
_entity_poly.entity_id
_entity_poly.type
_entity_poly.pdbx_seq_one_letter_code
_entity_poly.pdbx_strand_id
1 'polypeptide(L)' 'MISVAALLLPLLAVGARRLHDSNHSGWWQLLALIPVAGWLVLAVFFLLASEEEDNRFGAPSAV' A
#
# COMPACT_ATOMS: atom_id res chain seq x y z
N MET A 1 -10.18 18.32 -16.55
CA MET A 1 -9.56 17.00 -16.82
C MET A 1 -8.15 16.82 -16.23
N ILE A 2 -7.60 17.77 -15.47
CA ILE A 2 -6.28 17.63 -14.79
C ILE A 2 -6.41 16.92 -13.43
N SER A 3 -7.61 16.89 -12.83
CA SER A 3 -7.84 16.45 -11.46
C SER A 3 -7.51 14.97 -11.19
N VAL A 4 -7.70 14.06 -12.16
CA VAL A 4 -7.44 12.63 -11.96
C VAL A 4 -5.94 12.33 -11.92
N ALA A 5 -5.15 12.96 -12.80
CA ALA A 5 -3.69 12.79 -12.80
C ALA A 5 -3.04 13.37 -11.54
N ALA A 6 -3.58 14.49 -11.04
CA ALA A 6 -3.13 15.11 -9.79
C ALA A 6 -3.38 14.23 -8.56
N LEU A 7 -4.46 13.41 -8.58
CA LEU A 7 -4.81 12.52 -7.47
C LEU A 7 -4.18 11.11 -7.59
N LEU A 8 -3.79 10.69 -8.80
CA LEU A 8 -3.21 9.36 -9.03
C LEU A 8 -1.89 9.17 -8.28
N LEU A 9 -0.99 10.16 -8.36
CA LEU A 9 0.30 10.10 -7.66
C LEU A 9 0.16 10.00 -6.13
N PRO A 10 -0.61 10.85 -5.44
CA PRO A 10 -0.78 10.72 -3.99
C PRO A 10 -1.51 9.43 -3.60
N LEU A 11 -2.45 8.92 -4.41
CA LEU A 11 -3.10 7.63 -4.15
C LEU A 11 -2.09 6.47 -4.19
N LEU A 12 -1.26 6.42 -5.23
CA LEU A 12 -0.20 5.41 -5.35
C LEU A 12 0.83 5.51 -4.22
N ALA A 13 1.18 6.74 -3.80
CA ALA A 13 2.12 6.98 -2.72
C ALA A 13 1.57 6.48 -1.36
N VAL A 14 0.29 6.76 -1.05
CA VAL A 14 -0.35 6.29 0.18
C VAL A 14 -0.48 4.77 0.19
N GLY A 15 -0.89 4.17 -0.93
CA GLY A 15 -0.96 2.71 -1.06
C GLY A 15 0.41 2.04 -0.88
N ALA A 16 1.48 2.64 -1.41
CA ALA A 16 2.83 2.11 -1.29
C ALA A 16 3.32 2.19 0.15
N ARG A 17 3.03 3.31 0.84
CA ARG A 17 3.34 3.45 2.27
C ARG A 17 2.62 2.40 3.11
N ARG A 18 1.32 2.18 2.88
CA ARG A 18 0.58 1.15 3.62
C ARG A 18 1.13 -0.25 3.43
N LEU A 19 1.55 -0.61 2.22
CA LEU A 19 2.19 -1.90 1.99
C LEU A 19 3.55 -1.99 2.67
N HIS A 20 4.34 -0.91 2.65
CA HIS A 20 5.64 -0.85 3.32
C HIS A 20 5.51 -0.94 4.85
N ASP A 21 4.47 -0.34 5.44
CA ASP A 21 4.20 -0.43 6.88
C ASP A 21 3.98 -1.89 7.32
N SER A 22 3.53 -2.77 6.42
CA SER A 22 3.39 -4.22 6.64
C SER A 22 4.46 -5.04 5.92
N ASN A 23 5.63 -4.45 5.60
CA ASN A 23 6.80 -5.10 4.97
C ASN A 23 6.57 -5.71 3.57
N HIS A 24 5.47 -5.37 2.92
CA HIS A 24 5.20 -5.72 1.52
C HIS A 24 5.78 -4.66 0.58
N SER A 25 6.11 -5.02 -0.66
CA SER A 25 6.58 -4.05 -1.65
C SER A 25 5.41 -3.19 -2.18
N GLY A 26 5.64 -1.90 -2.45
CA GLY A 26 4.63 -1.05 -3.10
C GLY A 26 4.12 -1.58 -4.46
N TRP A 27 4.90 -2.42 -5.14
CA TRP A 27 4.52 -3.07 -6.40
C TRP A 27 3.31 -4.01 -6.29
N TRP A 28 2.96 -4.46 -5.08
CA TRP A 28 1.74 -5.26 -4.87
C TRP A 28 0.47 -4.52 -5.30
N GLN A 29 0.48 -3.18 -5.37
CA GLN A 29 -0.64 -2.40 -5.93
C GLN A 29 -0.98 -2.75 -7.39
N LEU A 30 -0.05 -3.34 -8.16
CA LEU A 30 -0.33 -3.81 -9.51
C LEU A 30 -1.41 -4.91 -9.54
N LEU A 31 -1.65 -5.60 -8.42
CA LEU A 31 -2.78 -6.50 -8.27
C LEU A 31 -4.13 -5.81 -8.48
N ALA A 32 -4.22 -4.49 -8.36
CA ALA A 32 -5.44 -3.73 -8.69
C ALA A 32 -5.86 -3.90 -10.17
N LEU A 33 -4.93 -4.30 -11.05
CA LEU A 33 -5.21 -4.64 -12.45
C LEU A 33 -5.88 -6.02 -12.62
N ILE A 34 -5.85 -6.87 -11.60
CA ILE A 34 -6.49 -8.19 -11.59
C ILE A 34 -7.83 -8.06 -10.86
N PRO A 35 -8.98 -8.11 -11.58
CA PRO A 35 -10.28 -7.93 -10.97
C PRO A 35 -10.61 -9.08 -10.01
N VAL A 36 -11.41 -8.75 -8.98
CA VAL A 36 -11.85 -9.67 -7.92
C VAL A 36 -10.71 -10.17 -7.04
N ALA A 37 -9.85 -11.06 -7.53
CA ALA A 37 -8.80 -11.70 -6.74
C ALA A 37 -7.76 -10.69 -6.25
N GLY A 38 -7.23 -9.85 -7.14
CA GLY A 38 -6.24 -8.84 -6.76
C GLY A 38 -6.81 -7.77 -5.82
N TRP A 39 -8.08 -7.41 -6.01
CA TRP A 39 -8.79 -6.48 -5.13
C TRP A 39 -9.01 -7.06 -3.74
N LEU A 40 -9.36 -8.34 -3.63
CA LEU A 40 -9.50 -9.02 -2.34
C LEU A 40 -8.16 -9.07 -1.58
N VAL A 41 -7.07 -9.41 -2.27
CA VAL A 41 -5.73 -9.44 -1.65
C VAL A 41 -5.33 -8.04 -1.15
N LEU A 42 -5.52 -7.00 -1.97
CA LEU A 42 -5.20 -5.63 -1.56
C LEU A 42 -6.11 -5.13 -0.44
N ALA A 43 -7.40 -5.49 -0.45
CA ALA A 43 -8.31 -5.17 0.63
C ALA A 43 -7.84 -5.79 1.95
N VAL A 44 -7.42 -7.06 1.95
CA VAL A 44 -6.84 -7.70 3.12
C VAL A 44 -5.58 -6.96 3.58
N PHE A 45 -4.64 -6.66 2.69
CA PHE A 45 -3.41 -5.95 3.05
C PHE A 45 -3.66 -4.56 3.63
N PHE A 46 -4.65 -3.83 3.13
CA PHE A 46 -4.97 -2.49 3.64
C PHE A 46 -5.76 -2.50 4.96
N LEU A 47 -6.36 -3.64 5.34
CA LEU A 47 -7.08 -3.82 6.60
C LEU A 47 -6.21 -4.43 7.70
N LEU A 48 -5.12 -5.10 7.34
CA LEU A 48 -4.18 -5.66 8.31
C LEU A 48 -3.44 -4.57 9.08
N ALA A 49 -3.04 -4.90 10.30
CA ALA A 49 -2.18 -4.05 11.10
C ALA A 49 -0.78 -3.92 10.44
N SER A 50 -0.13 -2.79 10.72
CA SER A 50 1.29 -2.60 10.37
C SER A 50 2.17 -3.52 11.21
N GLU A 51 3.34 -3.89 10.70
CA GLU A 51 4.33 -4.65 11.48
C GLU A 51 4.95 -3.73 12.55
N GLU A 52 5.08 -4.25 13.77
CA GLU A 52 5.68 -3.53 14.91
C GLU A 52 7.21 -3.69 14.97
N GLU A 53 7.77 -4.59 14.16
CA GLU A 53 9.21 -4.82 14.06
C GLU A 53 9.85 -3.91 13.02
N ASP A 54 11.16 -3.67 13.18
CA ASP A 54 11.95 -2.98 12.16
C ASP A 54 11.93 -3.78 10.86
N ASN A 55 11.53 -3.12 9.77
CA ASN A 55 11.42 -3.75 8.48
C ASN A 55 12.37 -3.10 7.47
N ARG A 56 12.48 -3.67 6.27
CA ARG A 56 13.40 -3.19 5.23
C ARG A 56 13.12 -1.75 4.74
N PHE A 57 12.02 -1.15 5.15
CA PHE A 57 11.60 0.21 4.83
C PHE A 57 11.80 1.19 6.00
N GLY A 58 12.30 0.70 7.14
CA GLY A 58 12.68 1.49 8.31
C GLY A 58 11.88 1.10 9.56
N ALA A 59 12.33 1.63 10.70
CA ALA A 59 11.73 1.33 11.98
C ALA A 59 10.33 1.97 12.09
N PRO A 60 9.34 1.24 12.62
CA PRO A 60 8.05 1.84 12.96
C PRO A 60 8.27 2.97 13.96
N SER A 61 7.51 4.05 13.83
CA SER A 61 7.58 5.18 14.75
C SER A 61 7.24 4.69 16.16
N ALA A 62 8.21 4.73 17.08
CA ALA A 62 7.99 4.41 18.47
C ALA A 62 6.92 5.36 19.04
N VAL A 63 5.74 4.81 19.32
CA VAL A 63 4.64 5.50 20.03
C VAL A 63 4.44 4.84 21.38
#